data_AF-A0A2W0AYE9-F1
#
_entry.id   AF-A0A2W0AYE9-F1
#
_cell.length_a   1.000
_cell.length_b   1.000
_cell.length_c   1.000
_cell.angle_alpha   90.00
_cell.angle_beta   90.00
_cell.angle_gamma   90.00
#
_symmetry.space_group_name_H-M   'P 1'
#
loop_
_entity.id
_entity.type
_entity.pdbx_description
1 polymer ?
#
loop_
_entity_poly.entity_id
_entity_poly.type
_entity_poly.pdbx_seq_one_letter_code
_entity_poly.pdbx_strand_id
1 'polypeptide(L)'
;MFSYPKAAMERAMKVQEVILLAMAKKITWWQAAEIIGISERHMRRWRERYEEFGYDGLFDRRRGKPSPRRVPLALVEQVLGLYRDRYHDLNVRHFHEKL
;
A
#
# COMPACT_ATOMS: atom_id res chain seq x y z
N MET A 1 -2.61 -11.27 -11.37
CA MET A 1 -1.63 -10.19 -11.55
C MET A 1 -2.07 -9.02 -10.69
N PHE A 2 -1.34 -8.68 -9.62
CA PHE A 2 -1.73 -7.56 -8.75
C PHE A 2 -1.54 -6.25 -9.54
N SER A 3 -2.63 -5.67 -10.03
CA SER A 3 -2.59 -4.38 -10.70
C SER A 3 -2.47 -3.30 -9.62
N TYR A 4 -1.24 -2.82 -9.40
CA TYR A 4 -1.02 -1.67 -8.54
C TYR A 4 -1.66 -0.43 -9.18
N PRO A 5 -2.29 0.47 -8.40
CA PRO A 5 -2.80 1.73 -8.93
C PRO A 5 -1.71 2.54 -9.63
N LYS A 6 -2.04 3.27 -10.69
CA LYS A 6 -1.08 4.07 -11.48
C LYS A 6 -0.17 4.94 -10.61
N ALA A 7 -0.73 5.63 -9.61
CA ALA A 7 0.03 6.47 -8.67
C ALA A 7 1.07 5.67 -7.84
N ALA A 8 0.78 4.41 -7.50
CA ALA A 8 1.75 3.56 -6.80
C ALA A 8 2.90 3.13 -7.73
N MET A 9 2.60 2.89 -9.01
CA MET A 9 3.60 2.58 -10.03
C MET A 9 4.52 3.78 -10.30
N GLU A 10 3.95 4.97 -10.52
CA GLU A 10 4.69 6.21 -10.73
C GLU A 10 5.62 6.53 -9.56
N ARG A 11 5.13 6.33 -8.33
CA ARG A 11 5.96 6.48 -7.13
C ARG A 11 7.11 5.47 -7.13
N ALA A 12 6.83 4.19 -7.38
CA ALA A 12 7.87 3.15 -7.39
C ALA A 12 8.95 3.43 -8.45
N MET A 13 8.57 3.90 -9.65
CA MET A 13 9.49 4.29 -10.71
C MET A 13 10.40 5.46 -10.29
N LYS A 14 9.83 6.54 -9.73
CA LYS A 14 10.61 7.69 -9.26
C LYS A 14 11.61 7.28 -8.17
N VAL A 15 11.20 6.39 -7.29
CA VAL A 15 12.06 5.85 -6.23
C VAL A 15 13.19 5.02 -6.80
N GLN A 16 12.89 4.16 -7.78
CA GLN A 16 13.90 3.34 -8.45
C GLN A 16 14.96 4.23 -9.13
N GLU A 17 14.53 5.25 -9.87
CA GLU A 17 15.44 6.18 -10.54
C GLU A 17 16.40 6.86 -9.55
N VAL A 18 15.88 7.36 -8.43
CA VAL A 18 16.69 8.01 -7.39
C VAL A 18 17.64 7.03 -6.72
N ILE A 19 17.21 5.79 -6.44
CA ILE A 19 18.08 4.75 -5.89
C ILE A 19 19.20 4.41 -6.88
N LEU A 20 18.90 4.29 -8.18
CA LEU A 20 19.91 4.02 -9.21
C LEU A 20 20.94 5.15 -9.32
N LEU A 21 20.53 6.41 -9.21
CA LEU A 21 21.45 7.55 -9.15
C LEU A 21 22.36 7.51 -7.93
N ALA A 22 21.82 7.13 -6.77
CA ALA A 22 22.60 6.97 -5.53
C ALA A 22 23.59 5.80 -5.64
N MET A 23 23.17 4.66 -6.21
CA MET A 23 24.03 3.50 -6.47
C MET A 23 25.16 3.84 -7.45
N ALA A 24 24.87 4.63 -8.48
CA ALA A 24 25.85 5.15 -9.42
C ALA A 24 26.78 6.23 -8.82
N LYS A 25 26.65 6.52 -7.52
CA LYS A 25 27.41 7.56 -6.79
C LYS A 25 27.28 8.97 -7.39
N LYS A 26 26.21 9.24 -8.16
CA LYS A 26 25.92 10.57 -8.70
C LYS A 26 25.33 11.50 -7.65
N ILE A 27 24.65 10.92 -6.67
CA ILE A 27 24.10 11.59 -5.48
C ILE A 27 24.42 10.77 -4.24
N THR A 28 24.43 11.42 -3.08
CA THR A 28 24.54 10.72 -1.79
C THR A 28 23.20 10.13 -1.38
N TRP A 29 23.22 9.16 -0.46
CA TRP A 29 22.00 8.57 0.10
C TRP A 29 21.13 9.57 0.86
N TRP A 30 21.74 10.61 1.45
CA TRP A 30 21.01 11.69 2.10
C TRP A 30 20.28 12.59 1.08
N GLN A 31 20.96 12.97 -0.01
CA GLN A 31 20.33 13.71 -1.12
C GLN A 31 19.19 12.92 -1.76
N ALA A 32 19.37 11.61 -1.93
CA ALA A 32 18.32 10.72 -2.40
C ALA A 32 17.07 10.77 -1.47
N ALA A 33 17.29 10.75 -0.15
CA ALA A 33 16.21 10.82 0.84
C ALA A 33 15.45 12.16 0.76
N GLU A 34 16.17 13.27 0.56
CA GLU A 34 15.63 14.61 0.38
C GLU A 34 14.75 14.70 -0.90
N ILE A 35 15.24 14.21 -2.05
CA ILE A 35 14.51 14.20 -3.32
C ILE A 35 13.17 13.44 -3.20
N ILE A 36 13.16 12.35 -2.44
CA ILE A 36 11.96 11.53 -2.22
C ILE A 36 11.07 12.10 -1.10
N GLY A 37 11.59 12.98 -0.25
CA GLY A 37 10.88 13.55 0.90
C GLY A 37 10.71 12.55 2.05
N ILE A 38 11.73 11.73 2.31
CA ILE A 38 11.74 10.77 3.43
C ILE A 38 12.99 10.94 4.30
N SER A 39 12.98 10.37 5.50
CA SER A 39 14.18 10.37 6.34
C SER A 39 15.27 9.45 5.77
N GLU A 40 16.53 9.76 6.06
CA GLU A 40 17.69 8.94 5.67
C GLU A 40 17.56 7.49 6.15
N ARG A 41 17.05 7.28 7.37
CA ARG A 41 16.76 5.94 7.92
C ARG A 41 15.77 5.17 7.04
N HIS A 42 14.75 5.84 6.49
CA HIS A 42 13.81 5.21 5.56
C HIS A 42 14.47 4.88 4.24
N MET A 43 15.32 5.77 3.71
CA MET A 43 16.09 5.53 2.50
C MET A 43 17.02 4.32 2.64
N ARG A 44 17.70 4.16 3.79
CA ARG A 44 18.54 2.99 4.04
C ARG A 44 17.75 1.68 4.05
N ARG A 45 16.57 1.63 4.68
CA ARG A 45 15.68 0.46 4.63
C ARG A 45 15.17 0.16 3.21
N TRP A 46 15.02 1.17 2.37
CA TRP A 46 14.62 0.99 0.98
C TRP A 46 15.76 0.43 0.14
N ARG A 47 16.98 0.91 0.37
CA ARG A 47 18.19 0.31 -0.20
C ARG A 47 18.30 -1.18 0.14
N GLU A 48 18.23 -1.53 1.42
CA GLU A 48 18.29 -2.93 1.89
C GLU A 48 17.23 -3.79 1.18
N ARG A 49 15.99 -3.30 1.08
CA ARG A 49 14.91 -4.00 0.38
C ARG A 49 15.12 -4.10 -1.14
N TYR A 50 15.68 -3.08 -1.75
CA TYR A 50 15.99 -3.09 -3.18
C TYR A 50 17.12 -4.07 -3.49
N GLU A 51 18.13 -4.17 -2.62
CA GLU A 51 19.20 -5.16 -2.73
C GLU A 51 18.67 -6.59 -2.57
N GLU A 52 17.71 -6.82 -1.65
CA GLU A 52 17.14 -8.15 -1.39
C GLU A 52 16.09 -8.60 -2.43
N PHE A 53 15.25 -7.67 -2.91
CA PHE A 53 14.06 -7.99 -3.70
C PHE A 53 13.96 -7.25 -5.04
N GLY A 54 14.98 -6.47 -5.41
CA GLY A 54 14.96 -5.64 -6.60
C GLY A 54 13.80 -4.65 -6.60
N TYR A 55 13.20 -4.46 -7.78
CA TYR A 55 12.09 -3.52 -7.98
C TYR A 55 10.85 -3.85 -7.12
N ASP A 56 10.58 -5.14 -6.89
CA ASP A 56 9.46 -5.60 -6.06
C ASP A 56 9.60 -5.20 -4.58
N GLY A 57 10.82 -4.89 -4.13
CA GLY A 57 11.11 -4.37 -2.80
C GLY A 57 10.60 -2.95 -2.55
N LEU A 58 10.33 -2.19 -3.63
CA LEU A 58 9.91 -0.79 -3.57
C LEU A 58 8.39 -0.63 -3.45
N PHE A 59 7.62 -1.65 -3.83
CA PHE A 59 6.17 -1.65 -3.66
C PHE A 59 5.77 -1.85 -2.20
N ASP A 60 4.71 -1.15 -1.80
CA ASP A 60 4.08 -1.42 -0.51
C ASP A 60 3.41 -2.79 -0.55
N ARG A 61 4.02 -3.78 0.13
CA ARG A 61 3.52 -5.15 0.22
C ARG A 61 2.20 -5.27 0.99
N ARG A 62 1.77 -4.21 1.71
CA ARG A 62 0.41 -4.13 2.27
C ARG A 62 -0.63 -3.94 1.17
N ARG A 63 -0.24 -3.40 0.02
CA ARG A 63 -1.10 -3.26 -1.14
C ARG A 63 -0.96 -4.50 -2.02
N GLY A 64 -2.08 -5.16 -2.29
CA GLY A 64 -2.17 -6.38 -3.09
C GLY A 64 -2.70 -7.57 -2.30
N LYS A 65 -2.20 -7.82 -1.08
CA LYS A 65 -2.74 -8.88 -0.21
C LYS A 65 -3.86 -8.34 0.68
N PRO A 66 -5.10 -8.85 0.58
CA PRO A 66 -6.12 -8.60 1.59
C PRO A 66 -5.59 -8.95 2.98
N SER A 67 -5.99 -8.19 4.00
CA SER A 67 -5.65 -8.50 5.39
C SER A 67 -6.05 -9.95 5.73
N PRO A 68 -5.22 -10.74 6.44
CA PRO A 68 -5.62 -12.05 6.94
C PRO A 68 -6.85 -11.98 7.87
N ARG A 69 -7.13 -10.81 8.45
CA ARG A 69 -8.31 -10.54 9.28
C ARG A 69 -9.51 -10.04 8.47
N ARG A 70 -9.40 -9.93 7.14
CA ARG A 70 -10.49 -9.44 6.29
C ARG A 70 -11.62 -10.46 6.32
N VAL A 71 -12.84 -9.96 6.56
CA VAL A 71 -14.05 -10.76 6.48
C VAL A 71 -14.23 -11.30 5.05
N PRO A 72 -14.61 -12.58 4.86
CA PRO A 72 -14.88 -13.14 3.54
C PRO A 72 -15.90 -12.29 2.76
N LEU A 73 -15.68 -12.15 1.44
CA LEU A 73 -16.52 -11.29 0.60
C LEU A 73 -18.00 -11.69 0.66
N ALA A 74 -18.30 -12.99 0.66
CA ALA A 74 -19.66 -13.50 0.76
C ALA A 74 -20.39 -13.02 2.03
N LEU A 75 -19.69 -12.94 3.16
CA LEU A 75 -20.27 -12.42 4.41
C LEU A 75 -20.49 -10.91 4.33
N VAL A 76 -19.58 -10.17 3.67
CA VAL A 76 -19.78 -8.74 3.41
C VAL A 76 -21.01 -8.50 2.55
N GLU A 77 -21.19 -9.27 1.46
CA GLU A 77 -22.36 -9.18 0.58
C GLU A 77 -23.66 -9.50 1.32
N GLN A 78 -23.66 -10.53 2.16
CA GLN A 78 -24.82 -10.88 2.99
C GLN A 78 -25.20 -9.76 3.97
N VAL A 79 -24.22 -9.18 4.67
CA VAL A 79 -24.46 -8.08 5.61
C VAL A 79 -24.97 -6.83 4.90
N LEU A 80 -24.41 -6.51 3.72
CA LEU A 80 -24.88 -5.39 2.90
C LEU A 80 -26.30 -5.61 2.36
N GLY A 81 -26.64 -6.84 1.96
CA GLY A 81 -28.00 -7.21 1.56
C GLY A 81 -28.99 -7.05 2.71
N LEU A 82 -28.66 -7.54 3.91
CA LEU A 82 -29.50 -7.34 5.10
C LEU A 82 -29.72 -5.87 5.41
N TYR A 83 -28.66 -5.06 5.35
CA TYR A 83 -28.76 -3.61 5.56
C TYR A 83 -29.66 -2.95 4.52
N ARG A 84 -29.51 -3.32 3.25
CA ARG A 84 -30.25 -2.71 2.15
C ARG A 84 -31.72 -3.13 2.09
N ASP A 85 -32.00 -4.41 2.32
CA ASP A 85 -33.32 -4.98 2.01
C ASP A 85 -34.19 -5.08 3.26
N ARG A 86 -33.60 -5.52 4.39
CA ARG A 86 -34.36 -5.84 5.62
C ARG A 86 -34.34 -4.71 6.64
N TYR A 87 -33.26 -3.92 6.69
CA TYR A 87 -33.03 -2.88 7.68
C TYR A 87 -32.77 -1.51 7.05
N HIS A 88 -33.43 -1.22 5.92
CA HIS A 88 -33.22 -0.02 5.11
C HIS A 88 -33.50 1.30 5.86
N ASP A 89 -34.29 1.22 6.92
CA ASP A 89 -34.68 2.30 7.83
C ASP A 89 -33.71 2.51 8.99
N LEU A 90 -32.82 1.54 9.26
CA LEU A 90 -31.82 1.66 10.32
C LEU A 90 -30.59 2.43 9.82
N ASN A 91 -30.08 3.31 10.68
CA ASN A 91 -28.73 3.82 10.49
C ASN A 91 -27.69 2.72 10.81
N VAL A 92 -26.45 2.92 10.36
CA VAL A 92 -25.35 1.95 10.53
C VAL A 92 -25.16 1.53 12.00
N ARG A 93 -25.37 2.45 12.96
CA ARG A 93 -25.24 2.17 14.39
C ARG A 93 -26.33 1.22 14.89
N HIS A 94 -27.60 1.52 14.60
CA HIS A 94 -28.72 0.66 15.00
C HIS A 94 -28.71 -0.68 14.28
N PHE A 95 -28.25 -0.72 13.03
CA PHE A 95 -28.06 -1.99 12.31
C PHE A 95 -27.01 -2.87 12.97
N HIS A 96 -25.88 -2.29 13.39
CA HIS A 96 -24.86 -3.02 14.14
C HIS A 96 -25.37 -3.58 15.48
N GLU A 97 -26.33 -2.90 16.13
CA GLU A 97 -26.96 -3.39 17.38
C GLU A 97 -27.96 -4.55 17.15
N LYS A 98 -28.33 -4.85 15.90
CA LYS A 98 -29.29 -5.91 15.52
C LYS A 98 -28.66 -7.15 14.89
N LEU A 99 -27.37 -7.08 14.56
CA LEU A 99 -26.55 -8.18 14.03
C LEU A 99 -25.98 -9.05 15.16
#